data_AF-A0AAE1CMF7-F1
#
_entry.id   AF-A0AAE1CMF7-F1
#
_cell.length_a   1.000
_cell.length_b   1.000
_cell.length_c   1.000
_cell.angle_alpha   90.00
_cell.angle_beta   90.00
_cell.angle_gamma   90.00
#
_symmetry.space_group_name_H-M   'P 1'
#
loop_
_entity.id
_entity.type
_entity.pdbx_description
1 polymer ?
#
loop_
_entity_poly.entity_id
_entity_poly.type
_entity_poly.pdbx_seq_one_letter_code
_entity_poly.pdbx_strand_id
1 'polypeptide(L)'
;MGCTISPILFVMAMEVILKAAEDSADLANLGGGCYMPPLKAFMDDTTIICSKEDETRRMLGRLDVLMAWCRMKFKPKKSRSLSVRKGKIDATTIFTVASQQIPTVSQQPVKSLGRWYDSSMKDIKKGLETVELATEDLLAINRCGLQEYKCGKARLLSMLEDSEDPVVKTVQPTIKAGRKWKVAEAVDEAKDCLKIKEVIGQTQTDRKGLGSSTAKWWSKAEGKEKRDMVINEIRLNEDSRRVQKAVQQPQQGQWTNWDNALQKSLTWNEIWHMAPLRISFLIRSVYDLLPSNANLVRWGKKEDPTCPLCQGRQTTEHVLSSHWGDTHGGITESFRNLPQT
;
A
#
# COMPACT_ATOMS: atom_id res chain seq x y z
N MET A 1 19.80 -6.51 -10.09
CA MET A 1 20.04 -5.46 -9.07
C MET A 1 19.23 -5.83 -7.85
N GLY A 2 19.84 -6.24 -6.75
CA GLY A 2 19.09 -6.74 -5.59
C GLY A 2 19.92 -7.53 -4.57
N CYS A 3 21.19 -7.15 -4.37
CA CYS A 3 21.93 -7.69 -3.23
C CYS A 3 21.37 -7.08 -1.95
N THR A 4 21.06 -7.93 -0.97
CA THR A 4 20.47 -7.53 0.32
C THR A 4 21.39 -6.62 1.14
N ILE A 5 22.70 -6.69 0.89
CA ILE A 5 23.72 -5.91 1.60
C ILE A 5 23.89 -4.51 0.99
N SER A 6 23.60 -4.33 -0.31
CA SER A 6 23.87 -3.06 -1.01
C SER A 6 23.18 -1.84 -0.40
N PRO A 7 21.89 -1.88 0.02
CA PRO A 7 21.26 -0.74 0.69
C PRO A 7 21.95 -0.36 1.99
N ILE A 8 22.43 -1.35 2.76
CA ILE A 8 23.11 -1.11 4.03
C ILE A 8 24.46 -0.44 3.80
N LEU A 9 25.27 -0.96 2.86
CA LEU A 9 26.55 -0.36 2.48
C LEU A 9 26.37 1.06 1.96
N PHE A 10 25.33 1.30 1.15
CA PHE A 10 25.01 2.62 0.63
C PHE A 10 24.67 3.61 1.75
N VAL A 11 23.80 3.21 2.69
CA VAL A 11 23.44 4.04 3.84
C VAL A 11 24.66 4.36 4.70
N MET A 12 25.52 3.37 4.98
CA MET A 12 26.76 3.59 5.74
C MET A 12 27.70 4.57 5.05
N ALA A 13 27.88 4.42 3.72
CA ALA A 13 28.74 5.32 2.96
C ALA A 13 28.18 6.75 2.91
N MET A 14 26.87 6.90 2.66
CA MET A 14 26.25 8.24 2.69
C MET A 14 26.33 8.85 4.08
N GLU A 15 26.08 8.11 5.15
CA GLU A 15 26.16 8.64 6.52
C GLU A 15 27.54 9.24 6.84
N VAL A 16 28.63 8.61 6.37
CA VAL A 16 29.99 9.15 6.52
C VAL A 16 30.15 10.49 5.79
N ILE A 17 29.63 10.59 4.56
CA ILE A 17 29.66 11.82 3.75
C ILE A 17 28.86 12.93 4.44
N LEU A 18 27.67 12.59 4.94
CA LEU A 18 26.75 13.51 5.56
C LEU A 18 27.31 14.08 6.87
N LYS A 19 27.88 13.24 7.73
CA LYS A 19 28.55 13.68 8.96
C LYS A 19 29.73 14.60 8.68
N ALA A 20 30.52 14.34 7.64
CA ALA A 20 31.64 15.21 7.25
C ALA A 20 31.20 16.59 6.72
N ALA A 21 29.91 16.76 6.40
CA ALA A 21 29.31 18.03 6.02
C ALA A 21 28.57 18.72 7.17
N GLU A 22 28.15 17.97 8.20
CA GLU A 22 27.31 18.45 9.31
C GLU A 22 27.99 19.57 10.12
N ASP A 23 29.32 19.50 10.29
CA ASP A 23 30.13 20.53 10.96
C ASP A 23 30.06 21.92 10.30
N SER A 24 29.45 22.04 9.12
CA SER A 24 29.36 23.29 8.38
C SER A 24 28.15 24.17 8.76
N ALA A 25 27.22 23.67 9.60
CA ALA A 25 26.14 24.49 10.15
C ALA A 25 25.71 24.04 11.55
N ASP A 26 25.18 25.00 12.31
CA ASP A 26 24.57 24.74 13.61
C ASP A 26 23.17 24.11 13.47
N LEU A 27 22.66 23.59 14.57
CA LEU A 27 21.28 23.12 14.67
C LEU A 27 20.29 24.21 14.21
N ALA A 28 19.40 23.85 13.28
CA ALA A 28 18.39 24.77 12.81
C ALA A 28 17.31 24.99 13.87
N ASN A 29 17.16 26.24 14.30
CA ASN A 29 16.11 26.63 15.23
C ASN A 29 14.80 26.87 14.46
N LEU A 30 13.79 26.04 14.73
CA LEU A 30 12.46 26.14 14.12
C LEU A 30 11.46 26.97 14.95
N GLY A 31 11.91 27.53 16.08
CA GLY A 31 11.08 28.23 17.06
C GLY A 31 10.46 27.28 18.09
N GLY A 32 9.97 27.85 19.20
CA GLY A 32 9.26 27.10 20.25
C GLY A 32 10.10 26.05 20.99
N GLY A 33 11.43 26.21 21.02
CA GLY A 33 12.36 25.24 21.62
C GLY A 33 12.65 24.01 20.75
N CYS A 34 12.13 23.97 19.52
CA CYS A 34 12.38 22.89 18.57
C CYS A 34 13.64 23.14 17.74
N TYR A 35 14.60 22.24 17.85
CA TYR A 35 15.82 22.23 17.05
C TYR A 35 15.82 21.01 16.13
N MET A 36 16.29 21.19 14.90
CA MET A 36 16.52 20.08 13.97
C MET A 36 17.98 20.01 13.53
N PRO A 37 18.50 18.79 13.31
CA PRO A 37 19.80 18.64 12.66
C PRO A 37 19.76 19.33 11.30
N PRO A 38 20.86 20.01 10.93
CA PRO A 38 20.87 20.84 9.73
C PRO A 38 20.86 20.01 8.45
N LEU A 39 21.12 18.70 8.57
CA LEU A 39 21.12 17.77 7.48
C LEU A 39 20.34 16.51 7.83
N LYS A 40 19.49 16.08 6.90
CA LYS A 40 18.72 14.84 6.98
C LYS A 40 18.78 14.15 5.64
N ALA A 41 18.86 12.83 5.61
CA ALA A 41 18.81 12.09 4.36
C ALA A 41 17.98 10.83 4.46
N PHE A 42 17.43 10.43 3.33
CA PHE A 42 16.87 9.12 3.10
C PHE A 42 17.41 8.59 1.77
N MET A 43 18.31 7.62 1.84
CA MET A 43 19.04 7.13 0.67
C MET A 43 19.75 8.28 -0.07
N ASP A 44 19.44 8.51 -1.36
CA ASP A 44 20.03 9.57 -2.18
C ASP A 44 19.36 10.93 -1.98
N ASP A 45 18.19 10.99 -1.35
CA ASP A 45 17.48 12.23 -1.07
C ASP A 45 18.06 12.88 0.20
N THR A 46 18.65 14.06 0.06
CA THR A 46 19.21 14.86 1.16
C THR A 46 18.43 16.17 1.32
N THR A 47 18.09 16.50 2.56
CA THR A 47 17.40 17.73 2.97
C THR A 47 18.33 18.54 3.87
N ILE A 48 18.53 19.80 3.50
CA ILE A 48 19.30 20.77 4.29
C ILE A 48 18.31 21.75 4.92
N ILE A 49 18.46 21.98 6.22
CA ILE A 49 17.64 22.90 7.00
C ILE A 49 18.61 23.81 7.75
N CYS A 50 18.66 25.10 7.43
CA CYS A 50 19.49 26.05 8.16
C CYS A 50 18.69 27.31 8.46
N SER A 51 19.08 28.03 9.52
CA SER A 51 18.41 29.29 9.90
C SER A 51 18.91 30.48 9.08
N LYS A 52 20.13 30.42 8.53
CA LYS A 52 20.73 31.50 7.73
C LYS A 52 21.11 31.04 6.32
N GLU A 53 20.99 31.96 5.37
CA GLU A 53 21.34 31.77 3.96
C GLU A 53 22.82 31.40 3.76
N ASP A 54 23.73 32.03 4.51
CA ASP A 54 25.17 31.80 4.41
C ASP A 54 25.59 30.43 4.98
N GLU A 55 24.87 29.91 5.96
CA GLU A 55 25.06 28.55 6.48
C GLU A 55 24.66 27.52 5.41
N THR A 56 23.50 27.71 4.77
CA THR A 56 23.05 26.84 3.67
C THR A 56 24.05 26.84 2.51
N ARG A 57 24.58 28.01 2.12
CA ARG A 57 25.60 28.10 1.05
C ARG A 57 26.88 27.37 1.40
N ARG A 58 27.39 27.54 2.62
CA ARG A 58 28.59 26.84 3.09
C ARG A 58 28.39 25.33 3.10
N MET A 59 27.24 24.86 3.59
CA MET A 59 26.90 23.44 3.59
C MET A 59 26.78 22.86 2.18
N LEU A 60 26.08 23.54 1.27
CA LEU A 60 25.98 23.12 -0.12
C LEU A 60 27.35 23.02 -0.80
N GLY A 61 28.22 24.01 -0.58
CA GLY A 61 29.59 23.98 -1.09
C GLY A 61 30.40 22.80 -0.54
N ARG A 62 30.31 22.54 0.77
CA ARG A 62 30.97 21.40 1.41
C ARG A 62 30.48 20.07 0.85
N LEU A 63 29.17 19.92 0.69
CA LEU A 63 28.56 18.71 0.11
C LEU A 63 28.96 18.50 -1.35
N ASP A 64 29.06 19.57 -2.16
CA ASP A 64 29.48 19.46 -3.55
C ASP A 64 30.91 18.92 -3.67
N VAL A 65 31.81 19.40 -2.79
CA VAL A 65 33.19 18.88 -2.69
C VAL A 65 33.19 17.42 -2.28
N LEU A 66 32.50 17.04 -1.21
CA LEU A 66 32.49 15.66 -0.72
C LEU A 66 31.87 14.69 -1.74
N MET A 67 30.78 15.09 -2.38
CA MET A 67 30.15 14.28 -3.42
C MET A 67 31.06 14.10 -4.64
N ALA A 68 31.78 15.15 -5.05
CA ALA A 68 32.77 15.05 -6.12
C ALA A 68 33.91 14.07 -5.76
N TRP A 69 34.39 14.09 -4.51
CA TRP A 69 35.37 13.12 -4.00
C TRP A 69 34.86 11.68 -4.07
N CYS A 70 33.57 11.48 -3.75
CA CYS A 70 32.90 10.18 -3.85
C CYS A 70 32.52 9.80 -5.29
N ARG A 71 32.90 10.61 -6.31
CA ARG A 71 32.51 10.44 -7.72
C ARG A 71 31.00 10.44 -7.94
N MET A 72 30.27 11.14 -7.07
CA MET A 72 28.83 11.35 -7.13
C MET A 72 28.54 12.80 -7.52
N LYS A 73 27.33 13.07 -8.00
CA LYS A 73 26.87 14.43 -8.28
C LYS A 73 25.41 14.59 -7.93
N PHE A 74 25.07 15.73 -7.34
CA PHE A 74 23.67 16.12 -7.22
C PHE A 74 23.08 16.39 -8.60
N LYS A 75 21.75 16.29 -8.69
CA LYS A 75 20.99 16.63 -9.89
C LYS A 75 20.20 17.91 -9.59
N PRO A 76 20.70 19.10 -9.95
CA PRO A 76 20.06 20.39 -9.67
C PRO A 76 18.60 20.44 -10.14
N LYS A 77 18.31 19.86 -11.32
CA LYS A 77 16.93 19.76 -11.86
C LYS A 77 15.97 18.93 -10.99
N LYS A 78 16.47 18.04 -10.14
CA LYS A 78 15.68 17.23 -9.19
C LYS A 78 15.67 17.82 -7.77
N SER A 79 16.58 18.74 -7.46
CA SER A 79 16.64 19.44 -6.18
C SER A 79 15.67 20.62 -6.16
N ARG A 80 15.19 21.01 -4.97
CA ARG A 80 14.46 22.28 -4.79
C ARG A 80 14.97 23.03 -3.57
N SER A 81 14.85 24.35 -3.63
CA SER A 81 15.07 25.23 -2.49
C SER A 81 13.79 25.95 -2.08
N LEU A 82 13.67 26.18 -0.78
CA LEU A 82 12.64 27.02 -0.19
C LEU A 82 13.31 27.92 0.86
N SER A 83 13.18 29.23 0.69
CA SER A 83 13.62 30.22 1.66
C SER A 83 12.41 30.93 2.26
N VAL A 84 12.44 31.15 3.56
CA VAL A 84 11.36 31.81 4.30
C VAL A 84 11.96 32.97 5.09
N ARG A 85 11.44 34.19 4.86
CA ARG A 85 11.86 35.41 5.53
C ARG A 85 10.64 36.07 6.18
N LYS A 86 10.67 36.27 7.50
CA LYS A 86 9.56 36.87 8.28
C LYS A 86 8.20 36.19 8.00
N GLY A 87 8.19 34.86 7.94
CA GLY A 87 6.98 34.05 7.71
C GLY A 87 6.43 34.10 6.28
N LYS A 88 7.10 34.77 5.34
CA LYS A 88 6.76 34.80 3.92
C LYS A 88 7.82 34.07 3.10
N ILE A 89 7.39 33.43 2.02
CA ILE A 89 8.32 32.78 1.09
C ILE A 89 9.14 33.85 0.38
N ASP A 90 10.46 33.69 0.46
CA ASP A 90 11.44 34.54 -0.19
C ASP A 90 11.91 33.88 -1.49
N ALA A 91 11.34 34.32 -2.61
CA ALA A 91 11.71 33.83 -3.94
C ALA A 91 13.02 34.43 -4.47
N THR A 92 13.60 35.43 -3.78
CA THR A 92 14.83 36.12 -4.24
C THR A 92 16.09 35.36 -3.87
N THR A 93 16.01 34.54 -2.82
CA THR A 93 17.16 33.72 -2.37
C THR A 93 17.34 32.54 -3.31
N ILE A 94 18.49 32.50 -3.98
CA ILE A 94 18.84 31.45 -4.93
C ILE A 94 20.07 30.69 -4.42
N PHE A 95 20.00 29.36 -4.50
CA PHE A 95 21.09 28.47 -4.16
C PHE A 95 21.59 27.73 -5.40
N THR A 96 22.86 27.32 -5.36
CA THR A 96 23.52 26.58 -6.42
C THR A 96 24.11 25.28 -5.88
N VAL A 97 24.15 24.25 -6.72
CA VAL A 97 24.85 22.98 -6.45
C VAL A 97 25.39 22.44 -7.77
N ALA A 98 26.56 21.81 -7.80
CA ALA A 98 27.22 21.36 -9.01
C ALA A 98 27.32 22.46 -10.08
N SER A 99 27.61 23.70 -9.64
CA SER A 99 27.67 24.91 -10.49
C SER A 99 26.39 25.26 -11.26
N GLN A 100 25.23 24.73 -10.87
CA GLN A 100 23.93 25.05 -11.48
C GLN A 100 22.96 25.57 -10.43
N GLN A 101 22.01 26.39 -10.87
CA GLN A 101 20.94 26.90 -10.03
C GLN A 101 19.96 25.79 -9.62
N ILE A 102 19.62 25.76 -8.34
CA ILE A 102 18.52 24.94 -7.80
C ILE A 102 17.20 25.69 -8.04
N PRO A 103 16.21 25.10 -8.74
CA PRO A 103 14.89 25.71 -8.89
C PRO A 103 14.20 25.89 -7.53
N THR A 104 13.51 27.00 -7.33
CA THR A 104 12.74 27.23 -6.09
C THR A 104 11.44 26.44 -6.13
N VAL A 105 10.91 26.08 -4.96
CA VAL A 105 9.60 25.38 -4.85
C VAL A 105 8.47 26.22 -5.48
N SER A 106 8.56 27.55 -5.43
CA SER A 106 7.59 28.45 -6.09
C SER A 106 7.62 28.38 -7.61
N GLN A 107 8.77 28.08 -8.21
CA GLN A 107 8.90 27.90 -9.66
C GLN A 107 8.46 26.50 -10.08
N GLN A 108 8.89 25.49 -9.32
CA GLN A 108 8.61 24.09 -9.61
C GLN A 108 8.34 23.35 -8.29
N PRO A 109 7.10 22.92 -8.04
CA PRO A 109 6.76 22.07 -6.91
C PRO A 109 7.63 20.80 -6.87
N VAL A 110 7.81 20.23 -5.68
CA VAL A 110 8.56 18.98 -5.49
C VAL A 110 7.70 17.91 -4.85
N LYS A 111 7.85 16.69 -5.35
CA LYS A 111 7.31 15.49 -4.70
C LYS A 111 8.41 14.86 -3.84
N SER A 112 8.18 14.76 -2.54
CA SER A 112 9.08 14.07 -1.61
C SER A 112 8.29 13.07 -0.78
N LEU A 113 8.78 11.83 -0.71
CA LEU A 113 8.13 10.70 -0.01
C LEU A 113 6.63 10.55 -0.35
N GLY A 114 6.29 10.74 -1.62
CA GLY A 114 4.90 10.63 -2.10
C GLY A 114 4.06 11.90 -1.96
N ARG A 115 4.55 12.94 -1.28
CA ARG A 115 3.83 14.19 -1.02
C ARG A 115 4.34 15.34 -1.88
N TRP A 116 3.41 16.10 -2.48
CA TRP A 116 3.74 17.35 -3.16
C TRP A 116 3.89 18.51 -2.16
N TYR A 117 4.90 19.34 -2.41
CA TYR A 117 5.18 20.57 -1.69
C TYR A 117 5.20 21.71 -2.70
N ASP A 118 4.37 22.71 -2.45
CA ASP A 118 4.22 23.92 -3.25
C ASP A 118 4.55 25.17 -2.41
N SER A 119 4.51 26.35 -3.04
CA SER A 119 4.70 27.63 -2.35
C SER A 119 3.52 28.03 -1.48
N SER A 120 2.41 27.29 -1.45
CA SER A 120 1.33 27.56 -0.52
C SER A 120 1.73 27.12 0.89
N MET A 121 2.48 26.00 0.99
CA MET A 121 2.83 25.33 2.25
C MET A 121 1.58 25.03 3.12
N LYS A 122 0.40 25.05 2.51
CA LYS A 122 -0.88 24.76 3.15
C LYS A 122 -1.29 23.34 2.84
N ASP A 123 -1.86 22.70 3.85
CA ASP A 123 -2.28 21.30 3.78
C ASP A 123 -3.74 21.13 3.32
N ILE A 124 -4.40 22.22 2.93
CA ILE A 124 -5.85 22.26 2.63
C ILE A 124 -6.21 21.34 1.45
N LYS A 125 -5.35 21.24 0.42
CA LYS A 125 -5.65 20.46 -0.80
C LYS A 125 -5.24 18.99 -0.73
N LYS A 126 -4.58 18.56 0.34
CA LYS A 126 -4.02 17.20 0.44
C LYS A 126 -5.07 16.09 0.32
N GLY A 127 -6.23 16.30 0.94
CA GLY A 127 -7.32 15.33 0.87
C GLY A 127 -7.77 15.12 -0.58
N LEU A 128 -7.92 16.22 -1.32
CA LEU A 128 -8.28 16.20 -2.73
C LEU A 128 -7.19 15.54 -3.58
N GLU A 129 -5.92 15.90 -3.39
CA GLU A 129 -4.78 15.30 -4.11
C GLU A 129 -4.68 13.78 -3.87
N THR A 130 -4.94 13.33 -2.65
CA THR A 130 -4.92 11.90 -2.29
C THR A 130 -6.04 11.14 -3.00
N VAL A 131 -7.23 11.73 -3.06
CA VAL A 131 -8.38 11.15 -3.78
C VAL A 131 -8.12 11.12 -5.28
N GLU A 132 -7.55 12.18 -5.86
CA GLU A 132 -7.17 12.22 -7.27
C GLU A 132 -6.14 11.15 -7.61
N LEU A 133 -5.05 11.04 -6.83
CA LEU A 133 -4.04 9.99 -7.02
C LEU A 133 -4.63 8.58 -6.92
N ALA A 134 -5.45 8.33 -5.89
CA ALA A 134 -6.11 7.02 -5.74
C ALA A 134 -7.04 6.73 -6.93
N THR A 135 -7.74 7.74 -7.43
CA THR A 135 -8.61 7.61 -8.61
C THR A 135 -7.79 7.29 -9.86
N GLU A 136 -6.68 8.01 -10.09
CA GLU A 136 -5.78 7.74 -11.22
C GLU A 136 -5.18 6.34 -11.17
N ASP A 137 -4.76 5.89 -9.99
CA ASP A 137 -4.23 4.55 -9.76
C ASP A 137 -5.29 3.48 -10.02
N LEU A 138 -6.52 3.67 -9.52
CA LEU A 138 -7.65 2.78 -9.80
C LEU A 138 -7.99 2.73 -11.29
N LEU A 139 -7.96 3.89 -11.97
CA LEU A 139 -8.15 3.96 -13.42
C LEU A 139 -7.00 3.27 -14.18
N ALA A 140 -5.75 3.38 -13.70
CA ALA A 140 -4.61 2.69 -14.29
C ALA A 140 -4.74 1.17 -14.15
N ILE A 141 -5.21 0.69 -12.99
CA ILE A 141 -5.56 -0.71 -12.76
C ILE A 141 -6.66 -1.14 -13.72
N ASN A 142 -7.70 -0.33 -13.90
CA ASN A 142 -8.80 -0.66 -14.81
C ASN A 142 -8.33 -0.70 -16.28
N ARG A 143 -7.43 0.21 -16.68
CA ARG A 143 -6.82 0.24 -18.03
C ARG A 143 -5.90 -0.95 -18.34
N CYS A 144 -5.48 -1.73 -17.34
CA CYS A 144 -4.69 -2.96 -17.54
C CYS A 144 -5.37 -3.94 -18.51
N GLY A 145 -6.71 -3.90 -18.61
CA GLY A 145 -7.46 -4.66 -19.61
C GLY A 145 -7.38 -6.18 -19.43
N LEU A 146 -6.78 -6.65 -18.33
CA LEU A 146 -6.51 -8.07 -18.12
C LEU A 146 -7.81 -8.87 -17.96
N GLN A 147 -8.79 -8.29 -17.28
CA GLN A 147 -10.09 -8.91 -17.08
C GLN A 147 -10.86 -8.99 -18.41
N GLU A 148 -10.79 -7.93 -19.22
CA GLU A 148 -11.38 -7.83 -20.56
C GLU A 148 -10.72 -8.81 -21.52
N TYR A 149 -9.39 -8.93 -21.48
CA TYR A 149 -8.62 -9.92 -22.24
C TYR A 149 -9.07 -11.35 -21.91
N LYS A 150 -9.16 -11.68 -20.62
CA LYS A 150 -9.63 -13.01 -20.17
C LYS A 150 -11.07 -13.28 -20.63
N CYS A 151 -11.97 -12.33 -20.39
CA CYS A 151 -13.36 -12.42 -20.83
C CYS A 151 -13.48 -12.57 -22.36
N GLY A 152 -12.69 -11.84 -23.14
CA GLY A 152 -12.70 -11.90 -24.60
C GLY A 152 -12.23 -13.27 -25.12
N LYS A 153 -11.19 -13.83 -24.50
CA LYS A 153 -10.69 -15.18 -24.84
C LYS A 153 -11.70 -16.27 -24.48
N ALA A 154 -12.31 -16.19 -23.30
CA ALA A 154 -13.37 -17.10 -22.89
C ALA A 154 -14.59 -17.01 -23.81
N ARG A 155 -15.00 -15.77 -24.15
CA ARG A 155 -16.10 -15.53 -25.09
C ARG A 155 -15.82 -16.17 -26.45
N LEU A 156 -14.62 -16.00 -26.99
CA LEU A 156 -14.20 -16.63 -28.24
C LEU A 156 -14.28 -18.16 -28.15
N LEU A 157 -13.85 -18.76 -27.04
CA LEU A 157 -13.96 -20.20 -26.85
C LEU A 157 -15.40 -20.66 -26.91
N SER A 158 -16.27 -20.03 -26.12
CA SER A 158 -17.68 -20.41 -26.10
C SER A 158 -18.37 -20.16 -27.44
N MET A 159 -17.98 -19.14 -28.22
CA MET A 159 -18.48 -18.96 -29.59
C MET A 159 -18.11 -20.11 -30.53
N LEU A 160 -16.89 -20.65 -30.38
CA LEU A 160 -16.41 -21.76 -31.20
C LEU A 160 -17.07 -23.09 -30.79
N GLU A 161 -17.30 -23.29 -29.49
CA GLU A 161 -18.05 -24.45 -28.97
C GLU A 161 -19.50 -24.47 -29.45
N ASP A 162 -20.14 -23.29 -29.46
CA ASP A 162 -21.54 -23.11 -29.88
C ASP A 162 -21.70 -22.92 -31.41
N SER A 163 -20.64 -23.14 -32.21
CA SER A 163 -20.70 -22.92 -33.65
C SER A 163 -21.63 -23.91 -34.35
N GLU A 164 -22.45 -23.40 -35.27
CA GLU A 164 -23.31 -24.22 -36.15
C GLU A 164 -22.51 -24.96 -37.23
N ASP A 165 -21.27 -24.52 -37.51
CA ASP A 165 -20.40 -25.15 -38.50
C ASP A 165 -19.83 -26.48 -37.98
N PRO A 166 -20.15 -27.63 -38.64
CA PRO A 166 -19.69 -28.95 -38.21
C PRO A 166 -18.16 -29.08 -38.19
N VAL A 167 -17.46 -28.40 -39.10
CA VAL A 167 -15.99 -28.45 -39.18
C VAL A 167 -15.37 -27.76 -37.98
N VAL A 168 -15.87 -26.57 -37.63
CA VAL A 168 -15.40 -25.81 -36.46
C VAL A 168 -15.64 -26.60 -35.18
N LYS A 169 -16.81 -27.22 -35.05
CA LYS A 169 -17.19 -28.04 -33.90
C LYS A 169 -16.33 -29.30 -33.75
N THR A 170 -15.87 -29.86 -34.87
CA THR A 170 -14.99 -31.05 -34.89
C THR A 170 -13.54 -30.68 -34.56
N VAL A 171 -13.04 -29.57 -35.10
CA VAL A 171 -11.63 -29.17 -34.95
C VAL A 171 -11.31 -28.63 -33.56
N GLN A 172 -12.27 -27.99 -32.88
CA GLN A 172 -12.09 -27.36 -31.55
C GLN A 172 -10.75 -26.62 -31.39
N PRO A 173 -10.53 -25.55 -32.18
CA PRO A 173 -9.22 -24.91 -32.24
C PRO A 173 -8.78 -24.38 -30.88
N THR A 174 -7.57 -24.76 -30.47
CA THR A 174 -7.02 -24.34 -29.19
C THR A 174 -6.74 -22.84 -29.18
N ILE A 175 -7.38 -22.12 -28.27
CA ILE A 175 -7.16 -20.67 -28.14
C ILE A 175 -5.82 -20.41 -27.46
N LYS A 176 -4.93 -19.72 -28.18
CA LYS A 176 -3.68 -19.22 -27.62
C LYS A 176 -3.96 -18.16 -26.56
N ALA A 177 -3.57 -18.46 -25.32
CA ALA A 177 -3.46 -17.54 -24.20
C ALA A 177 -2.01 -17.52 -23.66
N GLY A 178 -1.70 -16.58 -22.77
CA GLY A 178 -0.37 -16.47 -22.17
C GLY A 178 0.02 -17.70 -21.33
N ARG A 179 1.30 -17.82 -20.96
CA ARG A 179 1.85 -19.01 -20.26
C ARG A 179 1.18 -19.33 -18.91
N LYS A 180 0.62 -18.33 -18.24
CA LYS A 180 0.11 -18.41 -16.86
C LYS A 180 -1.40 -18.69 -16.75
N TRP A 181 -2.12 -18.69 -17.87
CA TRP A 181 -3.58 -18.79 -17.83
C TRP A 181 -4.09 -19.56 -19.04
N LYS A 182 -4.91 -20.59 -18.77
CA LYS A 182 -5.50 -21.45 -19.79
C LYS A 182 -7.00 -21.18 -19.87
N VAL A 183 -7.48 -20.94 -21.10
CA VAL A 183 -8.86 -20.50 -21.34
C VAL A 183 -9.86 -21.62 -21.08
N ALA A 184 -9.58 -22.83 -21.56
CA ALA A 184 -10.47 -23.99 -21.41
C ALA A 184 -10.72 -24.32 -19.93
N GLU A 185 -9.65 -24.45 -19.14
CA GLU A 185 -9.75 -24.73 -17.69
C GLU A 185 -10.59 -23.67 -16.96
N ALA A 186 -10.42 -22.38 -17.28
CA ALA A 186 -11.18 -21.30 -16.65
C ALA A 186 -12.66 -21.29 -17.07
N VAL A 187 -12.97 -21.67 -18.33
CA VAL A 187 -14.35 -21.79 -18.82
C VAL A 187 -15.03 -23.00 -18.19
N ASP A 188 -14.34 -24.13 -18.06
CA ASP A 188 -14.88 -25.34 -17.44
C ASP A 188 -15.12 -25.12 -15.94
N GLU A 189 -14.18 -24.52 -15.22
CA GLU A 189 -14.34 -24.12 -13.82
C GLU A 189 -15.56 -23.20 -13.65
N ALA A 190 -15.73 -22.21 -14.52
CA ALA A 190 -16.89 -21.32 -14.50
C ALA A 190 -18.21 -22.06 -14.78
N LYS A 191 -18.24 -22.97 -15.75
CA LYS A 191 -19.42 -23.81 -16.04
C LYS A 191 -19.77 -24.67 -14.82
N ASP A 192 -18.78 -25.22 -14.12
CA ASP A 192 -19.00 -26.05 -12.94
C ASP A 192 -19.46 -25.22 -11.73
N CYS A 193 -18.91 -24.02 -11.51
CA CYS A 193 -19.43 -23.07 -10.53
C CYS A 193 -20.92 -22.74 -10.77
N LEU A 194 -21.32 -22.53 -12.03
CA LEU A 194 -22.71 -22.26 -12.38
C LEU A 194 -23.63 -23.47 -12.10
N LYS A 195 -23.19 -24.69 -12.40
CA LYS A 195 -23.93 -25.91 -12.05
C LYS A 195 -24.07 -26.05 -10.53
N ILE A 196 -23.01 -25.79 -9.77
CA ILE A 196 -23.04 -25.85 -8.30
C ILE A 196 -24.03 -24.82 -7.75
N LYS A 197 -24.00 -23.56 -8.24
CA LYS A 197 -24.97 -22.53 -7.85
C LYS A 197 -26.41 -22.92 -8.16
N GLU A 198 -26.64 -23.61 -9.28
CA GLU A 198 -27.95 -24.15 -9.64
C GLU A 198 -28.41 -25.26 -8.68
N VAL A 199 -27.51 -26.15 -8.25
CA VAL A 199 -27.82 -27.18 -7.24
C VAL A 199 -28.12 -26.58 -5.86
N ILE A 200 -27.35 -25.58 -5.44
CA ILE A 200 -27.58 -24.86 -4.18
C ILE A 200 -28.92 -24.11 -4.22
N GLY A 201 -29.33 -23.67 -5.40
CA GLY A 201 -30.58 -22.94 -5.62
C GLY A 201 -30.48 -21.47 -5.20
N GLN A 202 -31.63 -20.79 -5.17
CA GLN A 202 -31.70 -19.40 -4.74
C GLN A 202 -31.55 -19.29 -3.23
N THR A 203 -30.40 -18.82 -2.78
CA THR A 203 -30.19 -18.43 -1.38
C THR A 203 -30.67 -17.01 -1.16
N GLN A 204 -31.32 -16.75 -0.02
CA GLN A 204 -31.70 -15.40 0.37
C GLN A 204 -30.44 -14.56 0.67
N THR A 205 -30.12 -13.61 -0.21
CA THR A 205 -28.98 -12.69 -0.02
C THR A 205 -29.41 -11.32 0.49
N ASP A 206 -30.71 -11.01 0.47
CA ASP A 206 -31.27 -9.73 0.90
C ASP A 206 -32.50 -9.89 1.81
N ARG A 207 -32.99 -8.77 2.33
CA ARG A 207 -34.19 -8.76 3.21
C ARG A 207 -35.50 -8.86 2.44
N LYS A 208 -35.49 -9.04 1.11
CA LYS A 208 -36.71 -9.02 0.29
C LYS A 208 -37.48 -10.34 0.34
N GLY A 209 -36.92 -11.37 0.98
CA GLY A 209 -37.56 -12.67 1.18
C GLY A 209 -37.41 -13.63 -0.01
N LEU A 210 -37.68 -14.90 0.25
CA LEU A 210 -37.59 -15.97 -0.74
C LEU A 210 -38.60 -15.73 -1.88
N GLY A 211 -38.16 -15.84 -3.13
CA GLY A 211 -39.02 -15.66 -4.31
C GLY A 211 -39.18 -14.23 -4.83
N SER A 212 -38.54 -13.23 -4.19
CA SER A 212 -38.57 -11.83 -4.67
C SER A 212 -37.76 -11.60 -5.95
N SER A 213 -36.83 -12.48 -6.31
CA SER A 213 -35.98 -12.34 -7.50
C SER A 213 -36.23 -13.47 -8.49
N THR A 214 -36.22 -13.14 -9.78
CA THR A 214 -36.30 -14.14 -10.86
C THR A 214 -34.92 -14.79 -11.04
N ALA A 215 -34.80 -16.06 -10.64
CA ALA A 215 -33.58 -16.83 -10.83
C ALA A 215 -33.33 -17.09 -12.32
N LYS A 216 -32.13 -16.75 -12.79
CA LYS A 216 -31.61 -17.22 -14.07
C LYS A 216 -30.86 -18.52 -13.86
N TRP A 217 -31.37 -19.59 -14.46
CA TRP A 217 -30.83 -20.94 -14.31
C TRP A 217 -29.92 -21.27 -15.47
N TRP A 218 -28.74 -21.83 -15.18
CA TRP A 218 -27.77 -22.20 -16.19
C TRP A 218 -28.30 -23.27 -17.15
N SER A 219 -29.01 -24.27 -16.62
CA SER A 219 -29.64 -25.33 -17.42
C SER A 219 -30.68 -24.81 -18.41
N LYS A 220 -31.37 -23.71 -18.09
CA LYS A 220 -32.44 -23.11 -18.91
C LYS A 220 -31.95 -22.01 -19.84
N ALA A 221 -30.70 -21.56 -19.69
CA ALA A 221 -30.12 -20.54 -20.53
C ALA A 221 -29.61 -21.14 -21.85
N GLU A 222 -29.80 -20.42 -22.94
CA GLU A 222 -29.36 -20.83 -24.28
C GLU A 222 -28.57 -19.73 -25.01
N GLY A 223 -27.72 -20.15 -25.93
CA GLY A 223 -26.97 -19.28 -26.84
C GLY A 223 -26.20 -18.14 -26.14
N LYS A 224 -26.55 -16.90 -26.47
CA LYS A 224 -25.86 -15.70 -25.93
C LYS A 224 -25.99 -15.58 -24.42
N GLU A 225 -27.17 -15.85 -23.86
CA GLU A 225 -27.41 -15.70 -22.43
C GLU A 225 -26.52 -16.66 -21.63
N LYS A 226 -26.44 -17.90 -22.09
CA LYS A 226 -25.54 -18.92 -21.54
C LYS A 226 -24.09 -18.42 -21.56
N ARG A 227 -23.59 -17.94 -22.70
CA ARG A 227 -22.22 -17.39 -22.77
C ARG A 227 -21.98 -16.21 -21.84
N ASP A 228 -22.94 -15.30 -21.72
CA ASP A 228 -22.83 -14.14 -20.82
C ASP A 228 -22.79 -14.56 -19.34
N MET A 229 -23.51 -15.63 -18.95
CA MET A 229 -23.40 -16.21 -17.60
C MET A 229 -21.99 -16.74 -17.30
N VAL A 230 -21.38 -17.51 -18.23
CA VAL A 230 -20.00 -18.01 -18.06
C VAL A 230 -19.02 -16.86 -17.90
N ILE A 231 -19.14 -15.83 -18.74
CA ILE A 231 -18.21 -14.71 -18.74
C ILE A 231 -18.35 -13.90 -17.44
N ASN A 232 -19.58 -13.72 -16.96
CA ASN A 232 -19.80 -13.06 -15.67
C ASN A 232 -19.23 -13.89 -14.52
N GLU A 233 -19.37 -15.22 -14.57
CA GLU A 233 -18.79 -16.12 -13.56
C GLU A 233 -17.25 -16.06 -13.56
N ILE A 234 -16.61 -16.01 -14.73
CA ILE A 234 -15.16 -15.83 -14.83
C ILE A 234 -14.70 -14.53 -14.15
N ARG A 235 -15.46 -13.44 -14.27
CA ARG A 235 -15.15 -12.18 -13.57
C ARG A 235 -15.23 -12.37 -12.05
N LEU A 236 -16.28 -13.00 -11.57
CA LEU A 236 -16.47 -13.29 -10.14
C LEU A 236 -15.38 -14.21 -9.59
N ASN A 237 -14.97 -15.23 -10.35
CA ASN A 237 -13.88 -16.14 -9.96
C ASN A 237 -12.54 -15.41 -9.89
N GLU A 238 -12.25 -14.51 -10.84
CA GLU A 238 -11.04 -13.69 -10.80
C GLU A 238 -11.02 -12.74 -9.59
N ASP A 239 -12.14 -12.09 -9.29
CA ASP A 239 -12.27 -11.23 -8.10
C ASP A 239 -12.13 -12.04 -6.81
N SER A 240 -12.76 -13.21 -6.75
CA SER A 240 -12.61 -14.14 -5.63
C SER A 240 -11.16 -14.58 -5.45
N ARG A 241 -10.43 -14.87 -6.54
CA ARG A 241 -9.02 -15.24 -6.49
C ARG A 241 -8.14 -14.09 -6.00
N ARG A 242 -8.45 -12.84 -6.35
CA ARG A 242 -7.76 -11.64 -5.83
C ARG A 242 -7.96 -11.52 -4.32
N VAL A 243 -9.19 -11.70 -3.85
CA VAL A 243 -9.53 -11.68 -2.41
C VAL A 243 -8.84 -12.83 -1.67
N GLN A 244 -8.91 -14.06 -2.18
CA GLN A 244 -8.19 -15.20 -1.62
C GLN A 244 -6.69 -14.93 -1.51
N LYS A 245 -6.10 -14.30 -2.54
CA LYS A 245 -4.68 -13.95 -2.51
C LYS A 245 -4.36 -12.90 -1.45
N ALA A 246 -5.26 -11.93 -1.25
CA ALA A 246 -5.14 -10.94 -0.18
C ALA A 246 -5.23 -11.61 1.20
N VAL A 247 -6.21 -12.50 1.43
CA VAL A 247 -6.34 -13.25 2.69
C VAL A 247 -5.08 -14.08 3.00
N GLN A 248 -4.43 -14.64 1.99
CA GLN A 248 -3.16 -15.36 2.14
C GLN A 248 -1.95 -14.47 2.48
N GLN A 249 -2.11 -13.14 2.45
CA GLN A 249 -1.07 -12.18 2.82
C GLN A 249 -1.32 -11.69 4.25
N PRO A 250 -0.74 -12.33 5.28
CA PRO A 250 -1.09 -12.07 6.69
C PRO A 250 -0.69 -10.68 7.21
N GLN A 251 -0.08 -9.83 6.39
CA GLN A 251 0.32 -8.47 6.77
C GLN A 251 -0.29 -7.45 5.81
N GLN A 252 0.01 -7.59 4.51
CA GLN A 252 -0.53 -6.69 3.47
C GLN A 252 -2.02 -6.88 3.26
N GLY A 253 -2.55 -8.07 3.54
CA GLY A 253 -3.96 -8.43 3.44
C GLY A 253 -4.76 -8.26 4.72
N GLN A 254 -4.20 -7.70 5.80
CA GLN A 254 -4.93 -7.52 7.06
C GLN A 254 -6.23 -6.73 6.92
N TRP A 255 -6.33 -5.89 5.87
CA TRP A 255 -7.56 -5.17 5.53
C TRP A 255 -8.76 -6.09 5.26
N THR A 256 -8.56 -7.37 4.94
CA THR A 256 -9.67 -8.33 4.75
C THR A 256 -10.39 -8.67 6.05
N ASN A 257 -9.79 -8.37 7.21
CA ASN A 257 -10.30 -8.73 8.53
C ASN A 257 -10.67 -7.48 9.37
N TRP A 258 -10.85 -6.34 8.73
CA TRP A 258 -11.09 -5.05 9.41
C TRP A 258 -12.51 -4.84 9.92
N ASP A 259 -13.38 -5.85 9.88
CA ASP A 259 -14.76 -5.74 10.38
C ASP A 259 -14.82 -5.20 11.81
N ASN A 260 -13.88 -5.62 12.67
CA ASN A 260 -13.75 -5.13 14.05
C ASN A 260 -13.05 -3.76 14.15
N ALA A 261 -12.22 -3.39 13.17
CA ALA A 261 -11.54 -2.09 13.13
C ALA A 261 -12.49 -0.96 12.71
N LEU A 262 -13.50 -1.25 11.87
CA LEU A 262 -14.54 -0.30 11.46
C LEU A 262 -15.37 0.23 12.64
N GLN A 263 -15.52 -0.56 13.71
CA GLN A 263 -16.23 -0.15 14.92
C GLN A 263 -15.46 0.90 15.75
N LYS A 264 -14.17 1.09 15.47
CA LYS A 264 -13.28 2.06 16.15
C LYS A 264 -12.88 3.20 15.21
N SER A 265 -13.83 3.72 14.44
CA SER A 265 -13.57 4.84 13.53
C SER A 265 -13.12 6.07 14.33
N LEU A 266 -11.92 6.54 14.05
CA LEU A 266 -11.36 7.74 14.67
C LEU A 266 -11.81 8.97 13.87
N THR A 267 -12.44 9.90 14.55
CA THR A 267 -12.76 11.22 13.99
C THR A 267 -11.48 12.04 13.83
N TRP A 268 -11.48 12.97 12.87
CA TRP A 268 -10.37 13.92 12.70
C TRP A 268 -10.05 14.68 14.00
N ASN A 269 -11.07 15.03 14.78
CA ASN A 269 -10.90 15.73 16.04
C ASN A 269 -10.15 14.89 17.08
N GLU A 270 -10.49 13.60 17.19
CA GLU A 270 -9.78 12.67 18.08
C GLU A 270 -8.32 12.50 17.65
N ILE A 271 -8.05 12.39 16.34
CA ILE A 271 -6.69 12.27 15.81
C ILE A 271 -5.86 13.51 16.17
N TRP A 272 -6.40 14.72 16.01
CA TRP A 272 -5.69 15.96 16.31
C TRP A 272 -5.30 16.12 17.77
N HIS A 273 -6.15 15.64 18.69
CA HIS A 273 -5.91 15.75 20.13
C HIS A 273 -5.16 14.53 20.70
N MET A 274 -4.86 13.53 19.87
CA MET A 274 -4.19 12.31 20.31
C MET A 274 -2.68 12.48 20.32
N ALA A 275 -2.04 12.01 21.40
CA ALA A 275 -0.59 11.96 21.46
C ALA A 275 -0.01 11.17 20.27
N PRO A 276 1.06 11.65 19.60
CA PRO A 276 1.61 11.00 18.40
C PRO A 276 1.95 9.51 18.58
N LEU A 277 2.44 9.13 19.76
CA LEU A 277 2.74 7.74 20.10
C LEU A 277 1.49 6.86 20.15
N ARG A 278 0.34 7.41 20.56
CA ARG A 278 -0.92 6.68 20.63
C ARG A 278 -1.50 6.45 19.23
N ILE A 279 -1.39 7.42 18.32
CA ILE A 279 -1.75 7.23 16.90
C ILE A 279 -0.87 6.15 16.27
N SER A 280 0.46 6.27 16.45
CA SER A 280 1.40 5.27 15.93
C SER A 280 1.12 3.87 16.48
N PHE A 281 0.78 3.76 17.76
CA PHE A 281 0.43 2.51 18.40
C PHE A 281 -0.85 1.92 17.82
N LEU A 282 -1.91 2.73 17.67
CA LEU A 282 -3.19 2.26 17.12
C LEU A 282 -3.02 1.73 15.70
N ILE A 283 -2.37 2.50 14.81
CA ILE A 283 -2.12 2.05 13.44
C ILE A 283 -1.31 0.74 13.44
N ARG A 284 -0.22 0.67 14.21
CA ARG A 284 0.59 -0.55 14.28
C ARG A 284 -0.15 -1.73 14.90
N SER A 285 -1.08 -1.51 15.82
CA SER A 285 -1.90 -2.58 16.40
C SER A 285 -2.87 -3.18 15.38
N VAL A 286 -3.51 -2.35 14.55
CA VAL A 286 -4.46 -2.79 13.51
C VAL A 286 -3.77 -3.63 12.43
N TYR A 287 -2.53 -3.30 12.09
CA TYR A 287 -1.74 -4.03 11.09
C TYR A 287 -0.86 -5.14 11.69
N ASP A 288 -0.95 -5.45 12.99
CA ASP A 288 -0.07 -6.42 13.66
C ASP A 288 1.42 -6.14 13.42
N LEU A 289 1.83 -4.88 13.61
CA LEU A 289 3.20 -4.38 13.47
C LEU A 289 3.85 -4.00 14.81
N LEU A 290 3.21 -4.35 15.93
CA LEU A 290 3.78 -4.15 17.26
C LEU A 290 4.84 -5.22 17.57
N PRO A 291 5.84 -4.92 18.41
CA PRO A 291 6.96 -5.82 18.69
C PRO A 291 6.57 -6.97 19.66
N SER A 292 5.62 -7.83 19.26
CA SER A 292 5.32 -9.10 19.93
C SER A 292 6.39 -10.15 19.58
N ASN A 293 6.63 -11.18 20.41
CA ASN A 293 7.62 -12.21 20.07
C ASN A 293 7.30 -12.91 18.75
N ALA A 294 6.01 -13.11 18.42
CA ALA A 294 5.63 -13.64 17.11
C ALA A 294 6.09 -12.75 15.95
N ASN A 295 6.01 -11.43 16.09
CA ASN A 295 6.49 -10.49 15.07
C ASN A 295 8.02 -10.38 15.07
N LEU A 296 8.66 -10.41 16.23
CA LEU A 296 10.12 -10.40 16.34
C LEU A 296 10.74 -11.63 15.64
N VAL A 297 10.13 -12.81 15.79
CA VAL A 297 10.54 -14.01 15.05
C VAL A 297 10.35 -13.84 13.55
N ARG A 298 9.18 -13.33 13.13
CA ARG A 298 8.90 -13.04 11.72
C ARG A 298 9.91 -12.05 11.12
N TRP A 299 10.41 -11.09 11.90
CA TRP A 299 11.43 -10.12 11.49
C TRP A 299 12.86 -10.64 11.64
N GLY A 300 13.07 -11.88 12.05
CA GLY A 300 14.40 -12.47 12.24
C GLY A 300 15.18 -11.86 13.41
N LYS A 301 14.50 -11.23 14.38
CA LYS A 301 15.11 -10.62 15.58
C LYS A 301 15.09 -11.52 16.81
N LYS A 302 14.32 -12.61 16.77
CA LYS A 302 14.20 -13.60 17.84
C LYS A 302 13.98 -14.98 17.21
N GLU A 303 14.31 -16.05 17.92
CA GLU A 303 14.15 -17.43 17.43
C GLU A 303 12.81 -18.05 17.86
N ASP A 304 12.35 -17.73 19.07
CA ASP A 304 11.17 -18.34 19.67
C ASP A 304 10.03 -17.31 19.89
N PRO A 305 8.81 -17.60 19.38
CA PRO A 305 7.65 -16.72 19.55
C PRO A 305 6.94 -16.91 20.90
N THR A 306 7.43 -17.75 21.81
CA THR A 306 6.79 -18.03 23.11
C THR A 306 6.71 -16.79 24.01
N CYS A 307 5.63 -16.73 24.80
CA CYS A 307 5.45 -15.75 25.84
C CYS A 307 6.22 -16.19 27.09
N PRO A 308 7.03 -15.31 27.72
CA PRO A 308 7.73 -15.63 28.96
C PRO A 308 6.82 -15.99 30.14
N LEU A 309 5.53 -15.63 30.09
CA LEU A 309 4.59 -15.76 31.20
C LEU A 309 3.68 -17.00 31.07
N CYS A 310 3.04 -17.22 29.91
CA CYS A 310 2.16 -18.39 29.70
C CYS A 310 2.77 -19.51 28.85
N GLN A 311 3.99 -19.32 28.31
CA GLN A 311 4.64 -20.24 27.38
C GLN A 311 3.88 -20.50 26.05
N GLY A 312 2.70 -19.90 25.85
CA GLY A 312 1.98 -19.89 24.57
C GLY A 312 2.59 -18.93 23.55
N ARG A 313 2.11 -18.95 22.30
CA ARG A 313 2.59 -18.04 21.25
C ARG A 313 2.20 -16.59 21.54
N GLN A 314 3.19 -15.70 21.65
CA GLN A 314 2.97 -14.30 21.99
C GLN A 314 2.59 -13.46 20.74
N THR A 315 1.29 -13.34 20.46
CA THR A 315 0.74 -12.45 19.42
C THR A 315 0.55 -11.02 19.94
N THR A 316 0.28 -10.06 19.07
CA THR A 316 -0.05 -8.68 19.49
C THR A 316 -1.30 -8.63 20.37
N GLU A 317 -2.34 -9.38 20.03
CA GLU A 317 -3.54 -9.50 20.86
C GLU A 317 -3.20 -10.04 22.25
N HIS A 318 -2.39 -11.09 22.32
CA HIS A 318 -1.93 -11.66 23.59
C HIS A 318 -1.18 -10.64 24.47
N VAL A 319 -0.40 -9.74 23.87
CA VAL A 319 0.28 -8.65 24.61
C VAL A 319 -0.71 -7.58 25.07
N LEU A 320 -1.70 -7.24 24.25
CA LEU A 320 -2.63 -6.13 24.51
C LEU A 320 -3.82 -6.50 25.39
N SER A 321 -4.25 -7.76 25.40
CA SER A 321 -5.37 -8.23 26.22
C SER A 321 -5.02 -8.35 27.70
N SER A 322 -3.73 -8.33 28.05
CA SER A 322 -3.22 -8.61 29.40
C SER A 322 -3.63 -10.01 29.90
N HIS A 323 -2.82 -10.60 30.78
CA HIS A 323 -3.11 -11.88 31.45
C HIS A 323 -4.36 -11.81 32.36
N TRP A 324 -5.57 -11.81 31.82
CA TRP A 324 -6.80 -11.97 32.61
C TRP A 324 -7.30 -13.41 32.59
N GLY A 325 -6.49 -14.28 33.18
CA GLY A 325 -6.84 -15.67 33.42
C GLY A 325 -5.85 -16.30 34.39
N ASP A 326 -5.97 -15.94 35.68
CA ASP A 326 -5.83 -16.88 36.81
C ASP A 326 -6.04 -16.29 38.22
N THR A 327 -6.83 -15.22 38.39
CA THR A 327 -7.39 -14.90 39.72
C THR A 327 -8.84 -14.42 39.61
N HIS A 328 -9.75 -15.32 39.96
CA HIS A 328 -11.15 -15.11 40.36
C HIS A 328 -12.11 -14.37 39.42
N GLY A 329 -12.97 -15.16 38.76
CA GLY A 329 -14.43 -14.96 38.72
C GLY A 329 -14.97 -13.65 38.14
N GLY A 330 -15.42 -13.71 36.88
CA GLY A 330 -16.44 -12.82 36.34
C GLY A 330 -16.05 -12.14 35.02
N ILE A 331 -16.93 -12.27 34.03
CA ILE A 331 -16.92 -11.62 32.70
C ILE A 331 -16.17 -12.41 31.62
N THR A 332 -16.69 -13.59 31.26
CA THR A 332 -16.28 -14.35 30.06
C THR A 332 -17.46 -14.73 29.17
N GLU A 333 -18.26 -13.75 28.71
CA GLU A 333 -19.35 -14.04 27.76
C GLU A 333 -19.28 -13.32 26.41
N SER A 334 -18.40 -12.33 26.22
CA SER A 334 -18.42 -11.54 24.97
C SER A 334 -17.40 -11.97 23.90
N PHE A 335 -16.47 -12.88 24.20
CA PHE A 335 -15.38 -13.26 23.26
C PHE A 335 -15.25 -14.77 22.99
N ARG A 336 -16.18 -15.61 23.46
CA ARG A 336 -16.09 -17.08 23.33
C ARG A 336 -16.61 -17.66 22.02
N ASN A 337 -17.21 -16.85 21.13
CA ASN A 337 -17.89 -17.35 19.92
C ASN A 337 -17.17 -16.97 18.63
N LEU A 338 -15.89 -17.33 18.50
CA LEU A 338 -15.25 -17.46 17.20
C LEU A 338 -14.60 -18.85 17.09
N PRO A 339 -14.89 -19.61 16.01
CA PRO A 339 -14.36 -20.96 15.84
C PRO A 339 -12.84 -20.91 15.69
N GLN A 340 -12.16 -21.69 16.53
CA GLN A 340 -10.73 -21.96 16.41
C GLN A 340 -10.51 -22.78 15.13
N THR A 341 -9.70 -22.28 14.20
CA THR A 341 -9.13 -23.07 13.10
C THR A 341 -7.73 -23.52 13.45
#